data_AF-A0A5N8UHE7-F1
#
_entry.id   AF-A0A5N8UHE7-F1
#
_cell.length_a   1.000
_cell.length_b   1.000
_cell.length_c   1.000
_cell.angle_alpha   90.00
_cell.angle_beta   90.00
_cell.angle_gamma   90.00
#
_symmetry.space_group_name_H-M   'P 1'
#
loop_
_entity.id
_entity.type
_entity.pdbx_description
1 polymer ?
#
loop_
_entity_poly.entity_id
_entity_poly.type
_entity_poly.pdbx_seq_one_letter_code
_entity_poly.pdbx_strand_id
1 'polypeptide(L)'
;MDFESLDKSIKNELLTSIPLFIFAILIPTLAWRGWFQLDENVGTWFQRSGSLMVLFAVWIEFKLFKITNSTNPISANGQTWDNLEVGSRLRIKYGKTIQKLKFLAAALVL
;
A
#
# COMPACT_ATOMS: atom_id res chain seq x y z
N MET A 1 0.89 6.52 -22.74
CA MET A 1 2.04 6.35 -21.82
C MET A 1 2.69 5.03 -22.17
N ASP A 2 4.02 4.99 -22.25
CA ASP A 2 4.71 3.78 -22.69
C ASP A 2 4.74 2.72 -21.57
N PHE A 3 4.72 1.44 -21.92
CA PHE A 3 4.65 0.32 -20.95
C PHE A 3 5.76 0.43 -19.89
N GLU A 4 6.97 0.81 -20.32
CA GLU A 4 8.14 0.92 -19.48
C GLU A 4 8.01 2.04 -18.43
N SER A 5 7.35 3.15 -18.80
CA SER A 5 7.09 4.27 -17.88
C SER A 5 6.09 3.89 -16.79
N LEU A 6 5.03 3.14 -17.13
CA LEU A 6 4.07 2.61 -16.16
C LEU A 6 4.70 1.53 -15.27
N ASP A 7 5.46 0.60 -15.84
CA ASP A 7 6.14 -0.46 -15.09
C ASP A 7 7.08 0.13 -14.03
N LYS A 8 7.85 1.16 -14.40
CA LYS A 8 8.74 1.87 -13.48
C LYS A 8 7.96 2.60 -12.39
N SER A 9 6.86 3.27 -12.74
CA SER A 9 6.01 3.96 -11.76
C SER A 9 5.40 2.98 -10.74
N ILE A 10 4.84 1.86 -11.21
CA ILE A 10 4.27 0.81 -10.37
C ILE A 10 5.33 0.20 -9.45
N LYS A 11 6.53 -0.10 -9.97
CA LYS A 11 7.66 -0.59 -9.16
C LYS A 11 8.06 0.41 -8.07
N ASN A 12 8.15 1.70 -8.39
CA ASN A 12 8.49 2.72 -7.41
C ASN A 12 7.42 2.85 -6.32
N GLU A 13 6.14 2.83 -6.68
CA GLU A 13 5.06 2.88 -5.69
C GLU A 13 5.03 1.62 -4.81
N LEU A 14 5.28 0.43 -5.38
CA LEU A 14 5.45 -0.80 -4.60
C LEU A 14 6.64 -0.71 -3.66
N LEU A 15 7.81 -0.29 -4.14
CA LEU A 15 9.02 -0.17 -3.32
C LEU A 15 8.84 0.81 -2.17
N THR A 16 8.19 1.95 -2.43
CA THR A 16 7.91 2.97 -1.42
C THR A 16 6.74 2.60 -0.50
N SER A 17 6.01 1.52 -0.76
CA SER A 17 5.00 0.96 0.16
C SER A 17 5.59 -0.02 1.19
N ILE A 18 6.75 -0.63 0.90
CA ILE A 18 7.47 -1.51 1.84
C ILE A 18 7.78 -0.82 3.17
N PRO A 19 8.41 0.37 3.24
CA PRO A 19 8.70 1.02 4.51
C PRO A 19 7.42 1.36 5.30
N LEU A 20 6.32 1.64 4.61
CA LEU A 20 5.02 1.88 5.27
C LEU A 20 4.49 0.62 5.95
N PHE A 21 4.58 -0.54 5.28
CA PHE A 21 4.23 -1.83 5.89
C PHE A 21 5.11 -2.14 7.11
N ILE A 22 6.41 -1.85 7.00
CA ILE A 22 7.34 -2.02 8.13
C ILE A 22 6.90 -1.15 9.29
N PHE A 23 6.61 0.13 9.09
CA PHE A 23 6.15 1.01 10.17
C PHE A 23 4.80 0.60 10.76
N ALA A 24 3.85 0.18 9.93
CA ALA A 24 2.55 -0.28 10.38
C ALA A 24 2.65 -1.46 11.37
N ILE A 25 3.63 -2.35 11.20
CA ILE A 25 3.84 -3.51 12.09
C ILE A 25 4.81 -3.17 13.23
N LEU A 26 5.89 -2.45 12.93
CA LEU A 26 6.97 -2.16 13.87
C LEU A 26 6.48 -1.28 15.01
N ILE A 27 5.68 -0.25 14.73
CA ILE A 27 5.20 0.71 15.74
C ILE A 27 4.39 0.03 16.85
N PRO A 28 3.31 -0.73 16.56
CA PRO A 28 2.57 -1.41 17.61
C PRO A 28 3.39 -2.51 18.30
N THR A 29 4.29 -3.19 17.59
CA THR A 29 5.20 -4.19 18.18
C THR A 29 6.17 -3.57 19.20
N LEU A 30 6.72 -2.40 18.88
CA LEU A 30 7.59 -1.64 19.78
C LEU A 30 6.81 -1.05 20.96
N ALA A 31 5.59 -0.57 20.71
CA ALA A 31 4.72 -0.04 21.76
C ALA A 31 4.29 -1.12 22.76
N TRP A 32 4.02 -2.35 22.28
CA TRP A 32 3.75 -3.50 23.16
C TRP A 32 4.91 -3.81 24.10
N ARG A 33 6.15 -3.59 23.66
CA ARG A 33 7.36 -3.76 24.49
C ARG A 33 7.64 -2.57 25.42
N GLY A 34 6.81 -1.52 25.40
CA GLY A 34 7.04 -0.29 26.16
C GLY A 34 8.18 0.57 25.60
N TRP A 35 8.62 0.35 24.36
CA TRP A 35 9.65 1.18 23.75
C TRP A 35 9.10 2.58 23.48
N PHE A 36 9.86 3.62 23.81
CA PHE A 36 9.46 5.04 23.72
C PHE A 36 8.28 5.43 24.62
N GLN A 37 7.93 4.58 25.58
CA GLN A 37 7.01 4.94 26.65
C GLN A 37 7.73 5.94 27.57
N LEU A 38 7.31 7.20 27.52
CA LEU A 38 7.89 8.26 28.35
C LEU A 38 7.34 8.18 29.78
N ASP A 39 6.03 8.39 29.95
CA ASP A 39 5.39 8.48 31.28
C ASP A 39 4.05 7.73 31.41
N GLU A 40 3.54 7.14 30.32
CA GLU A 40 2.19 6.54 30.29
C GLU A 40 2.21 5.06 30.64
N ASN A 41 1.05 4.47 30.96
CA ASN A 41 0.92 3.01 31.08
C ASN A 41 1.11 2.33 29.70
N VAL A 42 1.75 1.16 29.66
CA VAL A 42 1.96 0.34 28.46
C VAL A 42 0.66 0.14 27.67
N GLY A 43 -0.47 -0.09 28.36
CA GLY A 43 -1.77 -0.27 27.71
C GLY A 43 -2.25 0.97 26.95
N THR A 44 -2.09 2.16 27.54
CA THR A 44 -2.44 3.43 26.91
C THR A 44 -1.51 3.74 25.73
N TRP A 45 -0.21 3.46 25.90
CA TRP A 45 0.77 3.62 24.82
C TRP A 45 0.49 2.70 23.63
N PHE A 46 0.15 1.43 23.90
CA PHE A 46 -0.27 0.48 22.87
C PHE A 46 -1.52 0.94 22.12
N GLN A 47 -2.55 1.45 22.82
CA GLN A 47 -3.75 1.98 22.18
C GLN A 47 -3.45 3.15 21.22
N ARG A 48 -2.56 4.07 21.60
CA ARG A 48 -2.16 5.19 20.74
C ARG A 48 -1.35 4.73 19.54
N SER A 49 -0.47 3.76 19.73
CA SER A 49 0.29 3.15 18.63
C SER A 49 -0.63 2.51 17.57
N GLY A 50 -1.81 2.04 17.97
CA GLY A 50 -2.86 1.55 17.07
C GLY A 50 -3.34 2.60 16.07
N SER A 51 -3.50 3.86 16.49
CA SER A 51 -3.86 4.95 15.55
C SER A 51 -2.77 5.24 14.51
N LEU A 52 -1.50 5.09 14.89
CA LEU A 52 -0.38 5.21 13.94
C LEU A 52 -0.38 4.05 12.94
N MET A 53 -0.63 2.82 13.41
CA MET A 53 -0.79 1.65 12.53
C MET A 53 -1.90 1.89 11.50
N VAL A 54 -3.08 2.36 11.93
CA VAL A 54 -4.21 2.67 11.04
C VAL A 54 -3.84 3.75 10.03
N LEU A 55 -3.15 4.82 10.45
CA LEU A 55 -2.66 5.87 9.55
C LEU A 55 -1.78 5.29 8.43
N PHE A 56 -0.82 4.43 8.78
CA PHE A 56 0.06 3.80 7.78
C PHE A 56 -0.70 2.82 6.89
N ALA A 57 -1.65 2.06 7.43
CA ALA A 57 -2.47 1.14 6.65
C ALA A 57 -3.33 1.86 5.59
N VAL A 58 -3.98 2.98 5.97
CA VAL A 58 -4.73 3.82 5.03
C VAL A 58 -3.81 4.44 3.97
N TRP A 59 -2.59 4.86 4.36
CA TRP A 59 -1.61 5.38 3.39
C TRP A 59 -1.22 4.31 2.36
N ILE A 60 -0.94 3.09 2.82
CA ILE A 60 -0.66 1.95 1.95
C ILE A 60 -1.81 1.73 0.98
N GLU A 61 -3.05 1.74 1.48
CA GLU A 61 -4.24 1.56 0.65
C GLU A 61 -4.37 2.65 -0.41
N PHE A 62 -4.13 3.92 -0.05
CA PHE A 62 -4.12 5.03 -0.99
C PHE A 62 -3.09 4.83 -2.13
N LYS A 63 -1.88 4.36 -1.83
CA LYS A 63 -0.87 4.03 -2.84
C LYS A 63 -1.31 2.85 -3.72
N LEU A 64 -1.80 1.78 -3.12
CA LEU A 64 -2.28 0.60 -3.85
C LEU A 64 -3.47 0.93 -4.75
N PHE A 65 -4.32 1.88 -4.36
CA PHE A 65 -5.44 2.36 -5.17
C PHE A 65 -4.94 3.08 -6.43
N LYS A 66 -3.92 3.95 -6.32
CA LYS A 66 -3.28 4.59 -7.48
C LYS A 66 -2.72 3.57 -8.48
N ILE A 67 -1.99 2.56 -7.98
CA ILE A 67 -1.44 1.48 -8.81
C ILE A 67 -2.57 0.69 -9.49
N THR A 68 -3.66 0.44 -8.77
CA THR A 68 -4.83 -0.26 -9.33
C THR A 68 -5.46 0.54 -10.47
N ASN A 69 -5.56 1.87 -10.33
CA ASN A 69 -6.08 2.72 -11.39
C ASN A 69 -5.15 2.75 -12.61
N SER A 70 -3.83 2.75 -12.41
CA SER A 70 -2.86 2.64 -13.52
C SER A 70 -2.88 1.28 -14.22
N THR A 71 -3.36 0.23 -13.56
CA THR A 71 -3.53 -1.11 -14.13
C THR A 71 -4.94 -1.37 -14.64
N ASN A 72 -5.87 -0.42 -14.45
CA ASN A 72 -7.22 -0.50 -14.94
C ASN A 72 -7.26 -0.04 -16.41
N PRO A 73 -7.78 -0.84 -17.36
CA PRO A 73 -7.89 -0.48 -18.78
C PRO A 73 -8.82 0.70 -19.10
N ILE A 74 -9.36 1.42 -18.11
CA ILE A 74 -10.28 2.54 -18.36
C ILE A 74 -9.47 3.75 -18.80
N SER A 75 -9.45 3.94 -20.12
CA SER A 75 -8.98 5.16 -20.75
C SER A 75 -9.81 6.35 -20.26
N ALA A 76 -9.20 7.29 -19.54
CA ALA A 76 -9.83 8.57 -19.23
C ALA A 76 -10.20 9.37 -20.51
N ASN A 77 -9.64 9.00 -21.68
CA ASN A 77 -9.71 9.77 -22.93
C ASN A 77 -10.15 8.95 -24.17
N GLY A 78 -10.75 7.76 -24.01
CA GLY A 78 -11.35 7.00 -25.14
C GLY A 78 -10.38 6.46 -26.21
N GLN A 79 -9.10 6.20 -25.91
CA GLN A 79 -8.16 5.54 -26.84
C GLN A 79 -7.97 4.05 -26.50
N THR A 80 -8.43 3.18 -27.40
CA THR A 80 -9.06 1.90 -27.03
C THR A 80 -8.28 0.63 -27.35
N TRP A 81 -7.08 0.63 -27.95
CA TRP A 81 -6.41 -0.64 -28.30
C TRP A 81 -5.01 -0.81 -27.69
N ASP A 82 -4.06 0.10 -27.92
CA ASP A 82 -2.71 0.00 -27.35
C ASP A 82 -2.70 0.12 -25.81
N ASN A 83 -3.57 0.98 -25.25
CA ASN A 83 -3.68 1.14 -23.79
C ASN A 83 -4.31 -0.10 -23.11
N LEU A 84 -5.16 -0.86 -23.83
CA LEU A 84 -5.74 -2.09 -23.29
C LEU A 84 -4.71 -3.20 -23.17
N GLU A 85 -3.85 -3.37 -24.18
CA GLU A 85 -2.83 -4.41 -24.16
C GLU A 85 -1.78 -4.13 -23.06
N VAL A 86 -1.32 -2.88 -22.96
CA VAL A 86 -0.39 -2.43 -21.91
C VAL A 86 -1.00 -2.61 -20.52
N GLY A 87 -2.26 -2.17 -20.31
CA GLY A 87 -2.98 -2.36 -19.05
C GLY A 87 -3.19 -3.84 -18.69
N SER A 88 -3.51 -4.67 -19.67
CA SER A 88 -3.70 -6.12 -19.50
C SER A 88 -2.40 -6.81 -19.09
N ARG A 89 -1.28 -6.49 -19.76
CA ARG A 89 0.06 -7.02 -19.42
C ARG A 89 0.46 -6.64 -17.99
N LEU A 90 0.22 -5.39 -17.58
CA LEU A 90 0.52 -4.93 -16.22
C LEU A 90 -0.39 -5.58 -15.17
N ARG A 91 -1.69 -5.76 -15.48
CA ARG A 91 -2.64 -6.46 -14.61
C ARG A 91 -2.26 -7.93 -14.41
N ILE A 92 -1.84 -8.63 -15.46
CA ILE A 92 -1.35 -10.02 -15.35
C ILE A 92 -0.09 -10.08 -14.48
N LYS A 93 0.85 -9.15 -14.69
CA LYS A 93 2.13 -9.12 -13.98
C LYS A 93 2.01 -8.77 -12.50
N TYR A 94 1.20 -7.75 -12.16
CA TYR A 94 1.13 -7.19 -10.80
C TYR A 94 -0.17 -7.44 -10.06
N GLY A 95 -1.24 -7.87 -10.74
CA GLY A 95 -2.57 -7.98 -10.15
C GLY A 95 -2.61 -8.85 -8.89
N LYS A 96 -1.97 -10.03 -8.92
CA LYS A 96 -1.87 -10.91 -7.75
C LYS A 96 -1.11 -10.26 -6.59
N THR A 97 -0.02 -9.55 -6.88
CA THR A 97 0.79 -8.87 -5.87
C THR A 97 0.02 -7.73 -5.22
N ILE A 98 -0.63 -6.88 -6.02
CA ILE A 98 -1.46 -5.77 -5.53
C ILE A 98 -2.60 -6.31 -4.67
N GLN A 99 -3.27 -7.39 -5.10
CA GLN A 99 -4.37 -7.98 -4.34
C GLN A 99 -3.91 -8.55 -2.99
N LYS A 100 -2.76 -9.23 -2.94
CA LYS A 100 -2.18 -9.70 -1.68
C LYS A 100 -1.83 -8.55 -0.75
N LEU A 101 -1.22 -7.48 -1.27
CA LEU A 101 -0.87 -6.30 -0.47
C LEU A 101 -2.11 -5.57 0.04
N LYS A 102 -3.18 -5.48 -0.74
CA LYS A 102 -4.47 -4.93 -0.27
C LYS A 102 -5.08 -5.77 0.84
N PHE A 103 -5.03 -7.10 0.71
CA PHE A 103 -5.51 -7.99 1.75
C PHE A 103 -4.71 -7.83 3.05
N LEU A 104 -3.38 -7.76 2.95
CA LEU A 104 -2.52 -7.50 4.11
C LEU A 104 -2.79 -6.13 4.75
N ALA A 105 -2.97 -5.08 3.94
CA ALA A 105 -3.30 -3.75 4.45
C ALA A 105 -4.65 -3.74 5.18
N ALA A 106 -5.67 -4.41 4.63
CA ALA A 106 -6.98 -4.54 5.28
C ALA A 106 -6.91 -5.35 6.58
N ALA A 107 -6.11 -6.42 6.61
CA ALA A 107 -5.90 -7.23 7.81
C ALA A 107 -5.19 -6.46 8.94
N LEU A 108 -4.41 -5.42 8.63
CA LEU A 108 -3.77 -4.56 9.64
C LEU A 108 -4.75 -3.58 10.29
N VAL A 109 -5.93 -3.35 9.72
CA VAL A 109 -6.95 -2.40 10.23
C VAL A 109 -8.07 -3.10 11.01
N LEU A 110 -8.13 -4.43 10.92
CA LEU A 110 -9.14 -5.30 11.55
C LEU A 110 -8.71 -5.72 12.96
#